data_AF-U5BR79-F1
#
_entry.id   AF-U5BR79-F1
#
_cell.length_a   1.000
_cell.length_b   1.000
_cell.length_c   1.000
_cell.angle_alpha   90.00
_cell.angle_beta   90.00
_cell.angle_gamma   90.00
#
_symmetry.space_group_name_H-M   'P 1'
#
loop_
_entity.id
_entity.type
_entity.pdbx_description
1 polymer ?
#
loop_
_entity_poly.entity_id
_entity_poly.type
_entity_poly.pdbx_seq_one_letter_code
_entity_poly.pdbx_strand_id
1 'polypeptide(L)'
;MLIFGKNFLERRYFNELGEAFVSVYEDRLVVESYIFSISENLFRIKLLVNHCQQESDYSNVLAEIVAYEENILKTVDTFEKTNLTKPEDEFLTSFRSIIENNLRISDYNFLYSEETGINQKKVEEYNSAIERAILDLEKLSQIQIEEGRKLAMNSSKVVNKSRIWAQFEVAALVILLILIYLLIYTTRKIKSAIEDEEEEY
;
A
#
# COMPACT_ATOMS: atom_id res chain seq x y z
N MET A 1 -18.54 -8.60 33.09
CA MET A 1 -17.31 -7.86 32.76
C MET A 1 -16.47 -8.54 31.66
N LEU A 2 -16.11 -9.83 31.78
CA LEU A 2 -15.34 -10.57 30.75
C LEU A 2 -15.97 -10.54 29.34
N ILE A 3 -17.29 -10.72 29.23
CA ILE A 3 -18.00 -10.75 27.93
C ILE A 3 -18.03 -9.36 27.25
N PHE A 4 -18.15 -8.28 28.03
CA PHE A 4 -18.13 -6.91 27.50
C PHE A 4 -16.73 -6.46 27.09
N GLY A 5 -15.70 -6.85 27.84
CA GLY A 5 -14.31 -6.64 27.45
C GLY A 5 -13.93 -7.40 26.17
N LYS A 6 -14.40 -8.65 26.03
CA LYS A 6 -14.21 -9.47 24.83
C LYS A 6 -14.84 -8.84 23.58
N ASN A 7 -16.11 -8.45 23.66
CA ASN A 7 -16.80 -7.77 22.56
C ASN A 7 -16.08 -6.47 22.14
N PHE A 8 -15.49 -5.74 23.09
CA PHE A 8 -14.74 -4.52 22.79
C PHE A 8 -13.39 -4.81 22.11
N LEU A 9 -12.63 -5.81 22.59
CA LEU A 9 -11.38 -6.22 21.95
C LEU A 9 -11.60 -6.82 20.56
N GLU A 10 -12.58 -7.72 20.39
CA GLU A 10 -12.92 -8.32 19.08
C GLU A 10 -13.32 -7.25 18.06
N ARG A 11 -14.11 -6.25 18.47
CA ARG A 11 -14.44 -5.09 17.60
C ARG A 11 -13.21 -4.28 17.21
N ARG A 12 -12.29 -4.04 18.14
CA ARG A 12 -11.05 -3.31 17.86
C ARG A 12 -10.17 -4.07 16.86
N TYR A 13 -10.02 -5.38 17.03
CA TYR A 13 -9.26 -6.21 16.09
C TYR A 13 -9.91 -6.29 14.72
N PHE A 14 -11.24 -6.37 14.65
CA PHE A 14 -11.98 -6.39 13.39
C PHE A 14 -11.86 -5.04 12.65
N ASN A 15 -11.89 -3.92 13.38
CA ASN A 15 -11.68 -2.59 12.82
C ASN A 15 -10.23 -2.39 12.32
N GLU A 16 -9.22 -2.78 13.10
CA GLU A 16 -7.81 -2.75 12.66
C GLU A 16 -7.57 -3.61 11.41
N LEU A 17 -8.23 -4.76 11.30
CA LEU A 17 -8.15 -5.62 10.12
C LEU A 17 -8.84 -5.00 8.90
N GLY A 18 -10.00 -4.37 9.11
CA GLY A 18 -10.73 -3.65 8.06
C GLY A 18 -9.96 -2.44 7.54
N GLU A 19 -9.39 -1.63 8.44
CA GLU A 19 -8.52 -0.50 8.09
C GLU A 19 -7.27 -0.96 7.33
N ALA A 20 -6.65 -2.08 7.73
CA ALA A 20 -5.51 -2.65 7.00
C ALA A 20 -5.90 -3.16 5.59
N PHE A 21 -7.10 -3.73 5.42
CA PHE A 21 -7.59 -4.18 4.10
C PHE A 21 -7.92 -3.01 3.17
N VAL A 22 -8.59 -1.97 3.69
CA VAL A 22 -8.88 -0.74 2.95
C VAL A 22 -7.58 -0.04 2.57
N SER A 23 -6.61 0.06 3.49
CA SER A 23 -5.29 0.63 3.22
C SER A 23 -4.51 -0.16 2.15
N VAL A 24 -4.47 -1.49 2.21
CA VAL A 24 -3.79 -2.28 1.16
C VAL A 24 -4.46 -2.12 -0.21
N TYR A 25 -5.79 -2.05 -0.27
CA TYR A 25 -6.52 -1.91 -1.52
C TYR A 25 -6.47 -0.49 -2.08
N GLU A 26 -6.91 0.51 -1.32
CA GLU A 26 -6.97 1.91 -1.78
C GLU A 26 -5.61 2.60 -1.84
N ASP A 27 -4.62 2.16 -1.07
CA ASP A 27 -3.41 2.95 -0.84
C ASP A 27 -2.12 2.28 -1.35
N ARG A 28 -2.17 0.97 -1.67
CA ARG A 28 -1.02 0.25 -2.26
C ARG A 28 -1.30 -0.21 -3.69
N LEU A 29 -2.47 -0.78 -3.98
CA LEU A 29 -2.81 -1.18 -5.35
C LEU A 29 -3.16 0.00 -6.26
N VAL A 30 -3.96 0.95 -5.77
CA VAL A 30 -4.32 2.15 -6.57
C VAL A 30 -3.08 3.02 -6.81
N VAL A 31 -2.23 3.18 -5.79
CA VAL A 31 -0.97 3.92 -5.93
C VAL A 31 -0.03 3.28 -6.96
N GLU A 32 0.14 1.96 -6.96
CA GLU A 32 0.91 1.28 -8.00
C GLU A 32 0.31 1.48 -9.40
N SER A 33 -1.02 1.58 -9.51
CA SER A 33 -1.67 1.90 -10.80
C SER A 33 -1.32 3.32 -11.30
N TYR A 34 -1.13 4.28 -10.39
CA TYR A 34 -0.64 5.63 -10.74
C TYR A 34 0.81 5.59 -11.21
N ILE A 35 1.69 4.88 -10.48
CA ILE A 35 3.10 4.71 -10.87
C ILE A 35 3.21 4.07 -12.26
N PHE A 36 2.41 3.03 -12.51
CA PHE A 36 2.35 2.36 -13.81
C PHE A 36 1.86 3.30 -14.91
N SER A 37 0.78 4.05 -14.69
CA SER A 37 0.24 5.00 -15.66
C SER A 37 1.25 6.09 -16.00
N ILE A 38 1.91 6.67 -15.00
CA ILE A 38 2.97 7.67 -15.22
C ILE A 38 4.12 7.07 -16.04
N SER A 39 4.56 5.86 -15.70
CA SER A 39 5.63 5.15 -16.43
C SER A 39 5.26 4.91 -17.89
N GLU A 40 4.00 4.55 -18.18
CA GLU A 40 3.50 4.39 -19.55
C GLU A 40 3.55 5.71 -20.33
N ASN A 41 3.10 6.82 -19.72
CA ASN A 41 3.15 8.14 -20.36
C ASN A 41 4.60 8.57 -20.66
N LEU A 42 5.53 8.38 -19.71
CA LEU A 42 6.95 8.66 -19.92
C LEU A 42 7.56 7.81 -21.06
N PHE A 43 7.16 6.54 -21.18
CA PHE A 43 7.59 5.68 -22.27
C PHE A 43 7.05 6.14 -23.63
N ARG A 44 5.79 6.58 -23.69
CA ARG A 44 5.18 7.15 -24.90
C ARG A 44 5.89 8.42 -25.35
N ILE A 45 6.21 9.31 -24.41
CA ILE A 45 7.04 10.50 -24.68
C ILE A 45 8.40 10.09 -25.26
N LYS A 46 9.10 9.13 -24.65
CA LYS A 46 10.40 8.63 -25.14
C LYS A 46 10.31 8.09 -26.57
N LEU A 47 9.25 7.35 -26.90
CA LEU A 47 9.03 6.85 -28.25
C LEU A 47 8.86 7.98 -29.25
N LEU A 48 8.04 8.98 -28.93
CA LEU A 48 7.80 10.15 -29.78
C LEU A 48 9.08 10.94 -30.05
N VAL A 49 9.85 11.22 -28.99
CA VAL A 49 11.13 11.94 -29.07
C VAL A 49 12.15 11.21 -29.93
N ASN A 50 12.19 9.88 -29.87
CA ASN A 50 13.12 9.08 -30.68
C ASN A 50 12.65 8.92 -32.14
N HIS A 51 11.34 8.82 -32.40
CA HIS A 51 10.80 8.75 -33.76
C HIS A 51 10.89 10.09 -34.49
N CYS A 52 10.93 11.21 -33.77
CA CYS A 52 11.21 12.53 -34.32
C CYS A 52 12.54 12.59 -35.11
N GLN A 53 13.50 11.69 -34.86
CA GLN A 53 14.73 11.62 -35.63
C GLN A 53 14.53 11.20 -37.10
N GLN A 54 13.35 10.66 -37.46
CA GLN A 54 13.11 10.02 -38.75
C GLN A 54 11.98 10.67 -39.58
N GLU A 55 11.03 11.37 -38.97
CA GLU A 55 9.86 11.96 -39.65
C GLU A 55 9.80 13.49 -39.55
N SER A 56 9.29 14.14 -40.60
CA SER A 56 9.26 15.59 -40.77
C SER A 56 8.05 16.30 -40.15
N ASP A 57 7.08 15.58 -39.57
CA ASP A 57 5.84 16.17 -39.01
C ASP A 57 5.98 16.45 -37.50
N TYR A 58 6.85 17.40 -37.18
CA TYR A 58 7.26 17.69 -35.81
C TYR A 58 6.18 18.37 -34.95
N SER A 59 5.28 19.12 -35.60
CA SER A 59 4.25 19.92 -34.93
C SER A 59 3.18 19.06 -34.25
N ASN A 60 2.79 17.94 -34.87
CA ASN A 60 1.83 16.99 -34.30
C ASN A 60 2.43 16.25 -33.10
N VAL A 61 3.72 15.89 -33.17
CA VAL A 61 4.42 15.20 -32.07
C VAL A 61 4.53 16.06 -30.82
N LEU A 62 4.78 17.37 -30.98
CA LEU A 62 4.88 18.29 -29.84
C LEU A 62 3.57 18.35 -29.04
N ALA A 63 2.43 18.43 -29.73
CA ALA A 63 1.12 18.46 -29.09
C ALA A 63 0.81 17.16 -28.33
N GLU A 64 1.21 16.01 -28.88
CA GLU A 64 1.06 14.72 -28.19
C GLU A 64 1.93 14.64 -26.93
N ILE A 65 3.19 15.10 -26.99
CA ILE A 65 4.08 15.11 -25.83
C ILE A 65 3.49 16.00 -24.72
N VAL A 66 3.01 17.20 -25.04
CA VAL A 66 2.35 18.09 -24.06
C VAL A 66 1.17 17.38 -23.40
N ALA A 67 0.33 16.69 -24.16
CA ALA A 67 -0.80 15.96 -23.61
C ALA A 67 -0.38 14.84 -22.63
N TYR A 68 0.70 14.12 -22.93
CA TYR A 68 1.25 13.12 -22.01
C TYR A 68 1.85 13.75 -20.74
N GLU A 69 2.56 14.88 -20.85
CA GLU A 69 3.08 15.64 -19.69
C GLU A 69 1.94 16.12 -18.76
N GLU A 70 0.86 16.65 -19.34
CA GLU A 70 -0.32 17.06 -18.58
C GLU A 70 -1.01 15.88 -17.88
N ASN A 71 -1.12 14.73 -18.56
CA ASN A 71 -1.67 13.52 -17.96
C ASN A 71 -0.80 13.00 -16.80
N ILE A 72 0.52 13.09 -16.91
CA ILE A 72 1.44 12.78 -15.81
C ILE A 72 1.15 13.67 -14.62
N LEU A 73 1.12 15.00 -14.81
CA LEU A 73 0.88 15.94 -13.71
C LEU A 73 -0.48 15.74 -13.04
N LYS A 74 -1.52 15.49 -13.83
CA LYS A 74 -2.86 15.18 -13.30
C LYS A 74 -2.87 13.88 -12.47
N THR A 75 -2.09 12.90 -12.89
CA THR A 75 -1.94 11.64 -12.14
C THR A 75 -1.17 11.88 -10.85
N VAL A 76 -0.11 12.68 -10.87
CA VAL A 76 0.65 13.12 -9.69
C VAL A 76 -0.25 13.89 -8.71
N ASP A 77 -1.07 14.85 -9.18
CA ASP A 77 -2.04 15.58 -8.36
C ASP A 77 -3.06 14.67 -7.66
N THR A 78 -3.37 13.53 -8.27
CA THR A 78 -4.28 12.55 -7.70
C THR A 78 -3.54 11.66 -6.70
N PHE A 79 -2.31 11.28 -7.02
CA PHE A 79 -1.43 10.50 -6.17
C PHE A 79 -1.09 11.26 -4.86
N GLU A 80 -0.82 12.56 -4.91
CA GLU A 80 -0.56 13.36 -3.69
C GLU A 80 -1.73 13.43 -2.70
N LYS A 81 -2.94 13.03 -3.10
CA LYS A 81 -4.12 13.00 -2.24
C LYS A 81 -4.32 11.65 -1.54
N THR A 82 -3.48 10.65 -1.82
CA THR A 82 -3.51 9.35 -1.14
C THR A 82 -2.80 9.43 0.22
N ASN A 83 -2.87 8.39 1.04
CA ASN A 83 -2.21 8.39 2.35
C ASN A 83 -0.74 8.03 2.21
N LEU A 84 0.06 9.00 1.79
CA LEU A 84 1.51 8.83 1.63
C LEU A 84 2.21 8.67 2.97
N THR A 85 3.17 7.75 3.03
CA THR A 85 4.17 7.76 4.09
C THR A 85 5.12 8.95 3.90
N LYS A 86 5.80 9.38 4.96
CA LYS A 86 6.76 10.49 4.87
C LYS A 86 7.84 10.27 3.78
N PRO A 87 8.45 9.08 3.64
CA PRO A 87 9.36 8.82 2.52
C PRO A 87 8.67 8.93 1.15
N GLU A 88 7.45 8.42 1.01
CA GLU A 88 6.70 8.48 -0.26
C GLU A 88 6.41 9.93 -0.67
N ASP A 89 6.02 10.78 0.27
CA ASP A 89 5.78 12.22 0.06
C ASP A 89 7.05 12.97 -0.38
N GLU A 90 8.18 12.71 0.28
CA GLU A 90 9.48 13.28 -0.08
C GLU A 90 9.91 12.88 -1.50
N PHE A 91 9.74 11.59 -1.85
CA PHE A 91 10.06 11.08 -3.19
C PHE A 91 9.11 11.63 -4.25
N LEU A 92 7.79 11.68 -3.98
CA LEU A 92 6.79 12.17 -4.93
C LEU A 92 6.97 13.67 -5.19
N THR A 93 7.28 14.45 -4.16
CA THR A 93 7.61 15.89 -4.30
C THR A 93 8.87 16.09 -5.16
N SER A 94 9.91 15.28 -4.93
CA SER A 94 11.12 15.32 -5.76
C SER A 94 10.81 14.94 -7.22
N PHE A 95 9.98 13.92 -7.42
CA PHE A 95 9.54 13.49 -8.75
C PHE A 95 8.76 14.59 -9.47
N ARG A 96 7.79 15.23 -8.81
CA ARG A 96 7.05 16.38 -9.36
C ARG A 96 8.00 17.48 -9.83
N SER A 97 8.99 17.82 -9.01
CA SER A 97 9.98 18.85 -9.35
C SER A 97 10.75 18.50 -10.63
N ILE A 98 11.08 17.23 -10.85
CA ILE A 98 11.70 16.77 -12.10
C ILE A 98 10.72 16.92 -13.27
N ILE A 99 9.45 16.57 -13.10
CA ILE A 99 8.45 16.74 -14.16
C ILE A 99 8.32 18.22 -14.55
N GLU A 100 8.14 19.09 -13.56
CA GLU A 100 7.86 20.50 -13.79
C GLU A 100 9.07 21.32 -14.26
N ASN A 101 10.29 20.96 -13.85
CA ASN A 101 11.51 21.73 -14.16
C ASN A 101 12.39 21.09 -15.24
N ASN A 102 12.22 19.80 -15.53
CA ASN A 102 13.12 19.05 -16.42
C ASN A 102 12.38 18.28 -17.53
N LEU A 103 11.06 18.06 -17.41
CA LEU A 103 10.23 17.38 -18.40
C LEU A 103 9.06 18.27 -18.83
N ARG A 104 9.41 19.46 -19.32
CA ARG A 104 8.48 20.37 -19.98
C ARG A 104 8.93 20.56 -21.41
N ILE A 105 8.25 19.94 -22.36
CA ILE A 105 8.63 20.00 -23.77
C ILE A 105 8.61 21.44 -24.31
N SER A 106 7.82 22.33 -23.69
CA SER A 106 7.83 23.77 -23.94
C SER A 106 9.18 24.44 -23.69
N ASP A 107 9.97 23.92 -22.75
CA ASP A 107 11.33 24.43 -22.47
C ASP A 107 12.35 23.95 -23.51
N TYR A 108 11.92 23.01 -24.36
CA TYR A 108 12.67 22.44 -25.46
C TYR A 108 12.09 22.86 -26.82
N ASN A 109 11.58 24.11 -26.92
CA ASN A 109 11.20 24.81 -28.17
C ASN A 109 12.28 24.82 -29.29
N PHE A 110 13.38 24.10 -29.12
CA PHE A 110 14.49 23.94 -30.03
C PHE A 110 14.87 22.47 -30.31
N LEU A 111 14.07 21.45 -29.93
CA LEU A 111 14.35 20.08 -30.38
C LEU A 111 14.33 19.97 -31.90
N TYR A 112 13.56 20.84 -32.56
CA TYR A 112 13.53 21.00 -34.00
C TYR A 112 13.34 22.46 -34.35
N SER A 113 13.99 22.91 -35.42
CA SER A 113 13.62 24.12 -36.13
C SER A 113 13.62 23.85 -37.64
N GLU A 114 12.80 24.57 -38.40
CA GLU A 114 12.81 24.48 -39.87
C GLU A 114 14.16 24.88 -40.47
N GLU A 115 14.92 25.74 -39.77
CA GLU A 115 16.17 26.33 -40.25
C GLU A 115 17.41 25.46 -39.94
N THR A 116 17.44 24.80 -38.78
CA THR A 116 18.58 24.00 -38.30
C THR A 116 18.29 22.51 -38.17
N GLY A 117 17.05 22.09 -38.40
CA GLY A 117 16.63 20.71 -38.23
C GLY A 117 16.61 20.29 -36.76
N ILE A 118 16.88 19.01 -36.50
CA ILE A 118 16.80 18.41 -35.16
C ILE A 118 18.01 18.79 -34.30
N ASN A 119 17.76 19.29 -33.10
CA ASN A 119 18.79 19.55 -32.10
C ASN A 119 19.05 18.29 -31.26
N GLN A 120 19.97 17.47 -31.75
CA GLN A 120 20.30 16.19 -31.14
C GLN A 120 20.75 16.30 -29.68
N LYS A 121 21.46 17.38 -29.31
CA LYS A 121 21.87 17.62 -27.91
C LYS A 121 20.66 17.82 -27.00
N LYS A 122 19.66 18.57 -27.45
CA LYS A 122 18.42 18.79 -26.67
C LYS A 122 17.60 17.51 -26.55
N VAL A 123 17.56 16.69 -27.60
CA VAL A 123 16.94 15.36 -27.58
C VAL A 123 17.61 14.47 -26.53
N GLU A 124 18.94 14.45 -26.48
CA GLU A 124 19.71 13.69 -25.48
C GLU A 124 19.48 14.20 -24.05
N GLU A 125 19.44 15.53 -23.84
CA GLU A 125 19.13 16.15 -22.55
C GLU A 125 17.73 15.76 -22.06
N TYR A 126 16.72 15.82 -22.93
CA TYR A 126 15.34 15.46 -22.58
C TYR A 126 15.19 13.95 -22.32
N ASN A 127 15.77 13.09 -23.16
CA ASN A 127 15.82 11.64 -22.93
C ASN A 127 16.48 11.28 -21.58
N SER A 128 17.55 11.98 -21.22
CA SER A 128 18.22 11.78 -19.92
C SER A 128 17.32 12.17 -18.74
N ALA A 129 16.49 13.21 -18.89
CA ALA A 129 15.49 13.59 -17.89
C ALA A 129 14.40 12.52 -17.76
N ILE A 130 13.91 11.98 -18.87
CA ILE A 130 12.93 10.88 -18.87
C ILE A 130 13.49 9.65 -18.14
N GLU A 131 14.73 9.26 -18.45
CA GLU A 131 15.36 8.10 -17.81
C GLU A 131 15.52 8.29 -16.30
N ARG A 132 15.89 9.50 -15.87
CA ARG A 132 15.95 9.83 -14.43
C ARG A 132 14.58 9.70 -13.78
N ALA A 133 13.52 10.22 -14.41
CA ALA A 133 12.16 10.12 -13.90
C ALA A 133 11.68 8.66 -13.78
N ILE A 134 12.01 7.81 -14.76
CA ILE A 134 11.70 6.37 -14.70
C ILE A 134 12.43 5.68 -13.54
N LEU A 135 13.71 5.98 -13.32
CA LEU A 135 14.48 5.40 -12.21
C LEU A 135 13.94 5.83 -10.85
N ASP A 136 13.43 7.05 -10.73
CA ASP A 136 12.83 7.52 -9.47
C ASP A 136 11.46 6.88 -9.21
N LEU A 137 10.66 6.64 -10.26
CA LEU A 137 9.42 5.84 -10.15
C LEU A 137 9.69 4.39 -9.75
N GLU A 138 10.76 3.78 -10.28
CA GLU A 138 11.15 2.42 -9.91
C GLU A 138 11.49 2.33 -8.42
N LYS A 139 12.23 3.31 -7.88
CA LYS A 139 12.51 3.39 -6.43
C LYS A 139 11.24 3.58 -5.62
N LEU A 140 10.32 4.44 -6.07
CA LEU A 140 9.05 4.67 -5.40
C LEU A 140 8.21 3.40 -5.35
N SER A 141 8.14 2.63 -6.45
CA SER A 141 7.46 1.33 -6.49
C SER A 141 8.12 0.30 -5.55
N GLN A 142 9.45 0.26 -5.49
CA GLN A 142 10.15 -0.62 -4.55
C GLN A 142 9.82 -0.28 -3.08
N ILE A 143 9.73 1.00 -2.74
CA ILE A 143 9.29 1.47 -1.41
C ILE A 143 7.85 1.03 -1.14
N GLN A 144 6.94 1.24 -2.11
CA GLN A 144 5.53 0.86 -2.01
C GLN A 144 5.33 -0.65 -1.77
N ILE A 145 6.08 -1.49 -2.50
CA ILE A 145 6.05 -2.95 -2.33
C ILE A 145 6.56 -3.34 -0.93
N GLU A 146 7.64 -2.73 -0.45
CA GLU A 146 8.20 -3.03 0.88
C GLU A 146 7.27 -2.58 2.01
N GLU A 147 6.64 -1.40 1.91
CA GLU A 147 5.63 -0.94 2.87
C GLU A 147 4.37 -1.82 2.84
N GLY A 148 3.91 -2.22 1.66
CA GLY A 148 2.82 -3.19 1.49
C GLY A 148 3.14 -4.54 2.17
N ARG A 149 4.38 -5.01 2.02
CA ARG A 149 4.87 -6.24 2.68
C ARG A 149 4.89 -6.11 4.21
N LYS A 150 5.33 -4.96 4.73
CA LYS A 150 5.32 -4.67 6.18
C LYS A 150 3.90 -4.68 6.76
N LEU A 151 2.95 -4.05 6.06
CA LEU A 151 1.53 -4.07 6.44
C LEU A 151 0.99 -5.51 6.51
N ALA A 152 1.21 -6.30 5.46
CA ALA A 152 0.77 -7.70 5.42
C ALA A 152 1.39 -8.56 6.54
N MET A 153 2.69 -8.37 6.82
CA MET A 153 3.38 -9.06 7.92
C MET A 153 2.85 -8.64 9.29
N ASN A 154 2.55 -7.36 9.51
CA ASN A 154 2.03 -6.86 10.78
C ASN A 154 0.61 -7.41 11.04
N SER A 155 -0.25 -7.46 10.02
CA SER A 155 -1.56 -8.11 10.11
C SER A 155 -1.45 -9.58 10.53
N SER A 156 -0.48 -10.31 9.98
CA SER A 156 -0.22 -11.72 10.36
C SER A 156 0.21 -11.88 11.83
N LYS A 157 1.01 -10.94 12.37
CA LYS A 157 1.41 -10.96 13.79
C LYS A 157 0.22 -10.70 14.72
N VAL A 158 -0.68 -9.79 14.37
CA VAL A 158 -1.89 -9.50 15.15
C VAL A 158 -2.81 -10.71 15.19
N VAL A 159 -3.04 -11.36 14.04
CA VAL A 159 -3.83 -12.60 13.95
C VAL A 159 -3.22 -13.73 14.79
N ASN A 160 -1.89 -13.93 14.72
CA ASN A 160 -1.23 -14.96 15.52
C ASN A 160 -1.31 -14.70 17.03
N LYS A 161 -1.19 -13.44 17.47
CA LYS A 161 -1.41 -13.08 18.88
C LYS A 161 -2.84 -13.35 19.32
N SER A 162 -3.83 -13.01 18.49
CA SER A 162 -5.24 -13.31 18.75
C SER A 162 -5.48 -14.82 18.90
N ARG A 163 -4.85 -15.64 18.05
CA ARG A 163 -4.93 -17.11 18.13
C ARG A 163 -4.37 -17.67 19.44
N ILE A 164 -3.25 -17.13 19.92
CA ILE A 164 -2.63 -17.55 21.19
C ILE A 164 -3.57 -17.23 22.37
N TRP A 165 -4.16 -16.03 22.40
CA TRP A 165 -5.13 -15.65 23.43
C TRP A 165 -6.39 -16.53 23.42
N ALA A 166 -6.91 -16.86 22.24
CA ALA A 166 -8.03 -17.78 22.11
C ALA A 166 -7.70 -19.19 22.65
N GLN A 167 -6.47 -19.67 22.44
CA GLN A 167 -6.03 -20.96 23.01
C GLN A 167 -5.95 -20.93 24.54
N PHE A 168 -5.49 -19.83 25.14
CA PHE A 168 -5.54 -19.63 26.60
C PHE A 168 -6.97 -19.60 27.13
N GLU A 169 -7.91 -18.97 26.42
CA GLU A 169 -9.33 -18.94 26.80
C GLU A 169 -9.92 -20.35 26.82
N VAL A 170 -9.68 -21.16 25.78
CA VAL A 170 -10.14 -22.55 25.71
C VAL A 170 -9.54 -23.39 26.84
N ALA A 171 -8.24 -23.24 27.11
CA ALA A 171 -7.57 -23.96 28.20
C ALA A 171 -8.15 -23.61 29.58
N ALA A 172 -8.42 -22.32 29.83
CA ALA A 172 -9.03 -21.86 31.07
C ALA A 172 -10.45 -22.42 31.26
N LEU A 173 -11.25 -22.47 30.19
CA LEU A 173 -12.60 -23.08 30.22
C LEU A 173 -12.54 -24.57 30.56
N VAL A 174 -11.60 -25.32 29.99
CA VAL A 174 -11.40 -26.75 30.31
C VAL A 174 -11.05 -26.95 31.78
N ILE A 175 -10.12 -26.15 32.31
CA ILE A 175 -9.74 -26.21 33.74
C ILE A 175 -10.96 -25.90 34.62
N LEU A 176 -11.75 -24.90 34.27
CA LEU A 176 -12.94 -24.50 35.01
C LEU A 176 -14.00 -25.62 35.02
N LEU A 177 -14.20 -26.30 33.88
CA LEU A 177 -15.09 -27.46 33.80
C LEU A 177 -14.62 -28.61 34.72
N ILE A 178 -13.31 -28.88 34.76
CA ILE A 178 -12.74 -29.89 35.66
C ILE A 178 -12.96 -29.52 37.13
N LEU A 179 -12.75 -28.25 37.50
CA LEU A 179 -12.98 -27.78 38.87
C LEU A 179 -14.45 -27.93 39.28
N ILE A 180 -15.38 -27.54 38.42
CA ILE A 180 -16.82 -27.74 38.67
C ILE A 180 -17.14 -29.22 38.84
N TYR A 181 -16.61 -30.08 37.98
CA TYR A 181 -16.82 -31.53 38.06
C TYR A 181 -16.32 -32.11 39.39
N LEU A 182 -15.11 -31.73 39.83
CA LEU A 182 -14.53 -32.18 41.09
C LEU A 182 -15.33 -31.67 42.31
N LEU A 183 -15.81 -30.43 42.27
CA LEU A 183 -16.64 -29.87 43.33
C LEU A 183 -17.96 -30.65 43.44
N ILE A 184 -18.66 -30.87 42.33
CA ILE A 184 -19.91 -31.66 42.31
C ILE A 184 -19.66 -33.08 42.81
N TYR A 185 -18.59 -33.73 42.37
CA TYR A 185 -18.23 -35.08 42.82
C TYR A 185 -17.97 -35.13 44.33
N THR A 186 -17.21 -34.18 44.86
CA THR A 186 -16.91 -34.10 46.29
C THR A 186 -18.17 -33.85 47.11
N THR A 187 -19.02 -32.92 46.68
CA THR A 187 -20.31 -32.64 47.35
C THR A 187 -21.23 -33.86 47.34
N ARG A 188 -21.31 -34.61 46.23
CA ARG A 188 -22.12 -35.85 46.16
C ARG A 188 -21.59 -36.92 47.12
N LYS A 189 -20.27 -37.09 47.19
CA LYS A 189 -19.63 -38.05 48.11
C LYS A 189 -19.87 -37.69 49.58
N ILE A 190 -19.83 -36.40 49.91
CA ILE A 190 -20.16 -35.93 51.26
C ILE A 190 -21.64 -36.18 51.58
N LYS A 191 -22.55 -35.91 50.64
CA LYS A 191 -23.99 -36.14 50.82
C LYS A 191 -24.31 -37.62 51.06
N SER A 192 -23.72 -38.54 50.29
CA SER A 192 -23.95 -39.98 50.48
C SER A 192 -23.41 -40.48 51.82
N ALA A 193 -22.23 -40.00 52.24
CA ALA A 193 -21.66 -40.38 53.54
C ALA A 193 -22.51 -39.92 54.74
N ILE A 194 -23.20 -38.79 54.61
CA ILE A 194 -24.12 -38.29 55.64
C ILE A 194 -25.44 -39.09 55.64
N GLU A 195 -25.96 -39.45 54.48
CA GLU A 195 -27.16 -40.30 54.37
C GLU A 195 -26.92 -41.72 54.91
N ASP A 196 -25.73 -42.30 54.66
CA ASP A 196 -25.34 -43.61 55.20
C ASP A 196 -25.20 -43.60 56.74
N GLU A 197 -24.77 -42.48 57.35
CA GLU A 197 -24.70 -42.32 58.82
C GLU A 197 -26.09 -42.09 59.46
N GLU A 198 -27.06 -41.52 58.74
CA GLU A 198 -28.43 -41.32 59.26
C GLU A 198 -29.30 -42.60 59.23
N GLU A 199 -29.02 -43.57 58.34
CA GLU A 199 -29.73 -44.87 58.31
C GLU A 199 -29.21 -45.89 59.36
N GLU A 200 -28.07 -45.62 60.02
CA GLU A 200 -27.49 -46.50 61.05
C GLU A 200 -27.99 -46.22 62.49
N TYR A 201 -28.92 -45.27 62.66
CA TYR A 201 -29.59 -44.93 63.93
C TYR A 201 -31.09 -45.22 63.92
#